data_AF-A0A1H7F0C9-F1
#
_entry.id   AF-A0A1H7F0C9-F1
#
_cell.length_a   1.000
_cell.length_b   1.000
_cell.length_c   1.000
_cell.angle_alpha   90.00
_cell.angle_beta   90.00
_cell.angle_gamma   90.00
#
_symmetry.space_group_name_H-M   'P 1'
#
loop_
_entity.id
_entity.type
_entity.pdbx_description
1 polymer ?
#
loop_
_entity_poly.entity_id
_entity_poly.type
_entity_poly.pdbx_seq_one_letter_code
_entity_poly.pdbx_strand_id
1 'polypeptide(L)'
;MSFSGDVAEFGDRLVALIEAGILVADAAVALGIPRDRCYAILRAVGRPAGKPRGPSRPQNRALIKATFTETDLVAHAAKATEVSFTVARRILLEAGQILVGKPEARRRFLALIADGWSIGDAAAEVGVNVRTARDWRDGIRRAGPGRIHSDGTVVDYVRGTRYKSAVTKIDSDGPASTGDRYLSLQNRLDIADGLVTGQSLTVIAARIGKHKSTVSREVRAHQVNGCYLPYQANQDASAARQRPKHAKLVANRALRAAVIEGLSCQRSPEQISH
;
A
#
# COMPACT_ATOMS: atom_id res chain seq x y z
N MET A 1 16.46 -19.85 -16.32
CA MET A 1 17.31 -19.75 -17.52
C MET A 1 18.15 -18.47 -17.41
N SER A 2 19.44 -18.52 -17.71
CA SER A 2 20.34 -17.37 -17.61
C SER A 2 20.22 -16.48 -18.86
N PHE A 3 20.34 -15.16 -18.71
CA PHE A 3 20.22 -14.23 -19.85
C PHE A 3 21.27 -14.50 -20.93
N SER A 4 22.49 -14.83 -20.54
CA SER A 4 23.55 -15.18 -21.49
C SER A 4 23.26 -16.47 -22.26
N GLY A 5 22.59 -17.44 -21.63
CA GLY A 5 22.12 -18.65 -22.30
C GLY A 5 21.03 -18.34 -23.34
N ASP A 6 20.05 -17.52 -22.97
CA ASP A 6 18.99 -17.10 -23.89
C ASP A 6 19.53 -16.32 -25.11
N VAL A 7 20.57 -15.49 -24.91
CA VAL A 7 21.21 -14.75 -26.01
C VAL A 7 21.89 -15.71 -26.99
N ALA A 8 22.60 -16.72 -26.48
CA ALA A 8 23.28 -17.71 -27.32
C ALA A 8 22.29 -18.64 -28.05
N GLU A 9 21.19 -19.01 -27.39
CA GLU A 9 20.22 -19.96 -27.94
C GLU A 9 19.25 -19.31 -28.95
N PHE A 10 18.79 -18.09 -28.66
CA PHE A 10 17.70 -17.45 -29.41
C PHE A 10 18.14 -16.23 -30.22
N GLY A 11 19.36 -15.73 -30.03
CA GLY A 11 19.86 -14.52 -30.70
C GLY A 11 19.77 -14.62 -32.22
N ASP A 12 20.41 -15.64 -32.81
CA ASP A 12 20.47 -15.81 -34.26
C ASP A 12 19.09 -16.09 -34.88
N ARG A 13 18.26 -16.88 -34.18
CA ARG A 13 16.88 -17.16 -34.61
C ARG A 13 16.01 -15.91 -34.59
N LEU A 14 16.14 -15.06 -33.56
CA LEU A 14 15.41 -13.79 -33.47
C LEU A 14 15.82 -12.84 -34.59
N VAL A 15 17.11 -12.75 -34.91
CA VAL A 15 17.60 -11.91 -36.00
C VAL A 15 17.05 -12.39 -37.34
N ALA A 16 17.11 -13.69 -37.64
CA ALA A 16 16.61 -14.26 -38.88
C ALA A 16 15.11 -14.02 -39.09
N LEU A 17 14.28 -14.14 -38.04
CA LEU A 17 12.84 -13.88 -38.12
C LEU A 17 12.55 -12.41 -38.43
N ILE A 18 13.30 -11.48 -37.84
CA ILE A 18 13.11 -10.05 -38.07
C ILE A 18 13.59 -9.65 -39.46
N GLU A 19 14.69 -10.22 -39.95
CA GLU A 19 15.17 -10.03 -41.32
C GLU A 19 14.17 -10.58 -42.35
N ALA A 20 13.44 -11.64 -42.01
CA ALA A 20 12.31 -12.15 -42.78
C ALA A 20 11.04 -11.27 -42.70
N GLY A 21 11.07 -10.14 -41.99
CA GLY A 21 9.97 -9.19 -41.88
C GLY A 21 8.93 -9.54 -40.80
N ILE A 22 9.19 -10.53 -39.95
CA ILE A 22 8.28 -10.93 -38.87
C ILE A 22 8.39 -9.93 -37.72
N LEU A 23 7.25 -9.51 -37.17
CA LEU A 23 7.23 -8.62 -36.02
C LEU A 23 7.79 -9.31 -34.78
N VAL A 24 8.49 -8.57 -33.93
CA VAL A 24 9.08 -9.09 -32.67
C VAL A 24 8.04 -9.77 -31.77
N ALA A 25 6.78 -9.34 -31.83
CA ALA A 25 5.69 -9.96 -31.09
C ALA A 25 5.40 -11.39 -31.57
N ASP A 26 5.40 -11.61 -32.88
CA ASP A 26 5.10 -12.92 -33.49
C ASP A 26 6.31 -13.86 -33.35
N ALA A 27 7.53 -13.32 -33.47
CA ALA A 27 8.76 -14.05 -33.20
C ALA A 27 8.84 -14.51 -31.72
N ALA A 28 8.34 -13.70 -30.79
CA ALA A 28 8.27 -14.06 -29.37
C ALA A 28 7.33 -15.26 -29.14
N VAL A 29 6.19 -15.30 -29.82
CA VAL A 29 5.25 -16.43 -29.77
C VAL A 29 5.88 -17.68 -30.39
N ALA A 30 6.51 -17.56 -31.55
CA ALA A 30 7.13 -18.67 -32.26
C ALA A 30 8.28 -19.33 -31.47
N LEU A 31 9.05 -18.53 -30.72
CA LEU A 31 10.17 -19.01 -29.93
C LEU A 31 9.80 -19.35 -28.47
N GLY A 32 8.55 -19.08 -28.06
CA GLY A 32 8.08 -19.34 -26.69
C GLY A 32 8.73 -18.44 -25.62
N ILE A 33 9.19 -17.24 -26.00
CA ILE A 33 9.93 -16.33 -25.11
C ILE A 33 9.08 -15.08 -24.82
N PRO A 34 9.10 -14.53 -23.60
CA PRO A 34 8.44 -13.25 -23.32
C PRO A 34 8.93 -12.12 -24.24
N ARG A 35 8.00 -11.32 -24.76
CA ARG A 35 8.28 -10.22 -25.70
C ARG A 35 9.38 -9.24 -25.22
N ASP A 36 9.36 -8.89 -23.93
CA ASP A 36 10.38 -8.00 -23.34
C ASP A 36 11.78 -8.61 -23.37
N ARG A 37 11.87 -9.93 -23.28
CA ARG A 37 13.12 -10.69 -23.35
C ARG A 37 13.67 -10.69 -24.78
N CYS A 38 12.82 -10.84 -25.80
CA CYS A 38 13.23 -10.71 -27.21
C CYS A 38 13.86 -9.35 -27.49
N TYR A 39 13.25 -8.25 -27.01
CA TYR A 39 13.84 -6.92 -27.14
C TYR A 39 15.18 -6.78 -26.39
N ALA A 40 15.36 -7.47 -25.25
CA ALA A 40 16.62 -7.47 -24.52
C ALA A 40 17.71 -8.24 -25.27
N ILE A 41 17.40 -9.41 -25.84
CA ILE A 41 18.33 -10.21 -26.65
C ILE A 41 18.75 -9.42 -27.90
N LEU A 42 17.80 -8.82 -28.62
CA LEU A 42 18.09 -8.01 -29.80
C LEU A 42 18.99 -6.79 -29.51
N ARG A 43 18.84 -6.17 -28.34
CA ARG A 43 19.77 -5.13 -27.88
C ARG A 43 21.16 -5.67 -27.58
N ALA A 44 21.27 -6.85 -26.98
CA ALA A 44 22.56 -7.48 -26.66
C ALA A 44 23.32 -7.92 -27.92
N VAL A 45 22.61 -8.37 -28.97
CA VAL A 45 23.18 -8.77 -30.27
C VAL A 45 23.48 -7.55 -31.17
N GLY A 46 23.16 -6.31 -30.74
CA GLY A 46 23.44 -5.09 -31.49
C GLY A 46 22.48 -4.82 -32.65
N ARG A 47 21.35 -5.50 -32.71
CA ARG A 47 20.27 -5.32 -33.70
C ARG A 47 18.98 -4.88 -33.02
N PRO A 48 18.91 -3.68 -32.42
CA PRO A 48 17.72 -3.22 -31.72
C PRO A 48 16.55 -3.06 -32.70
N ALA A 49 15.47 -3.81 -32.48
CA ALA A 49 14.25 -3.65 -33.26
C ALA A 49 13.47 -2.41 -32.83
N GLY A 50 13.04 -1.62 -33.83
CA GLY A 50 12.26 -0.39 -33.65
C GLY A 50 13.05 0.89 -33.93
N LYS A 51 12.34 2.02 -34.04
CA LYS A 51 12.97 3.33 -34.28
C LYS A 51 13.90 3.67 -33.09
N PRO A 52 15.17 4.04 -33.31
CA PRO A 52 16.04 4.45 -32.22
C PRO A 52 15.38 5.62 -31.49
N ARG A 53 15.37 5.57 -30.15
CA ARG A 53 15.04 6.76 -29.37
C ARG A 53 16.10 7.81 -29.73
N GLY A 54 15.66 8.99 -30.16
CA GLY A 54 16.57 10.08 -30.49
C GLY A 54 17.51 10.40 -29.33
N PRO A 55 18.64 11.08 -29.59
CA PRO A 55 19.62 11.40 -28.55
C PRO A 55 18.92 12.10 -27.38
N SER A 56 19.18 11.63 -26.15
CA SER A 56 18.69 12.35 -24.98
C SER A 56 19.27 13.76 -25.02
N ARG A 57 18.43 14.80 -24.97
CA ARG A 57 18.91 16.18 -24.89
C ARG A 57 19.95 16.30 -23.76
N PRO A 58 21.06 17.02 -23.97
CA PRO A 58 22.10 17.16 -22.97
C PRO A 58 21.50 17.75 -21.69
N GLN A 59 21.55 16.96 -20.62
CA GLN A 59 21.00 17.35 -19.32
C GLN A 59 22.02 18.26 -18.64
N ASN A 60 21.92 19.58 -18.85
CA ASN A 60 22.79 20.54 -18.17
C ASN A 60 22.43 20.65 -16.69
N ARG A 61 22.95 19.70 -15.90
CA ARG A 61 22.68 19.57 -14.46
C ARG A 61 23.01 20.85 -13.67
N ALA A 62 24.05 21.59 -14.06
CA ALA A 62 24.44 22.82 -13.39
C ALA A 62 23.38 23.92 -13.58
N LEU A 63 22.88 24.08 -14.80
CA LEU A 63 21.85 25.07 -15.11
C LEU A 63 20.51 24.74 -14.42
N ILE A 64 20.14 23.45 -14.34
CA ILE A 64 18.93 23.01 -13.60
C ILE A 64 19.02 23.38 -12.12
N LYS A 65 20.19 23.22 -11.49
CA LYS A 65 20.41 23.59 -10.08
C LYS A 65 20.35 25.10 -9.87
N ALA A 66 21.02 25.88 -10.74
CA ALA A 66 21.07 27.34 -10.64
C ALA A 66 19.68 27.97 -10.79
N THR A 67 18.93 27.55 -11.82
CA THR A 67 17.55 28.02 -12.04
C THR A 67 16.59 27.58 -10.92
N PHE A 68 16.83 26.41 -10.31
CA PHE A 68 16.07 26.00 -9.13
C PHE A 68 16.39 26.88 -7.91
N THR A 69 17.66 27.19 -7.64
CA THR A 69 18.03 28.06 -6.50
C THR A 69 17.48 29.49 -6.60
N GLU A 70 17.23 29.98 -7.82
CA GLU A 70 16.65 31.31 -8.04
C GLU A 70 15.12 31.34 -7.88
N THR A 71 14.43 30.27 -8.26
CA THR A 71 12.96 30.26 -8.37
C THR A 71 12.26 29.40 -7.32
N ASP A 72 13.00 28.50 -6.68
CA ASP A 72 12.53 27.42 -5.79
C ASP A 72 11.43 26.53 -6.41
N LEU A 73 11.30 26.55 -7.74
CA LEU A 73 10.24 25.87 -8.49
C LEU A 73 10.84 24.94 -9.55
N VAL A 74 10.67 23.63 -9.36
CA VAL A 74 11.13 22.58 -10.30
C VAL A 74 10.57 22.77 -11.71
N ALA A 75 9.34 23.28 -11.83
CA ALA A 75 8.71 23.53 -13.11
C ALA A 75 9.40 24.65 -13.91
N HIS A 76 9.90 25.68 -13.21
CA HIS A 76 10.68 26.76 -13.83
C HIS A 76 12.04 26.26 -14.28
N ALA A 77 12.76 25.51 -13.44
CA ALA A 77 14.02 24.89 -13.82
C ALA A 77 13.87 23.94 -15.03
N ALA A 78 12.79 23.14 -15.06
CA ALA A 78 12.48 22.25 -16.17
C ALA A 78 12.20 23.02 -17.47
N LYS A 79 11.40 24.10 -17.40
CA LYS A 79 11.06 24.93 -18.55
C LYS A 79 12.27 25.72 -19.08
N ALA A 80 13.07 26.29 -18.19
CA ALA A 80 14.26 27.06 -18.54
C ALA A 80 15.38 26.21 -19.16
N THR A 81 15.42 24.91 -18.85
CA THR A 81 16.43 23.98 -19.38
C THR A 81 15.90 23.06 -20.48
N GLU A 82 14.64 23.23 -20.90
CA GLU A 82 13.94 22.37 -21.86
C GLU A 82 14.02 20.86 -21.56
N VAL A 83 14.06 20.52 -20.27
CA VAL A 83 14.08 19.16 -19.76
C VAL A 83 12.70 18.81 -19.19
N SER A 84 12.29 17.54 -19.27
CA SER A 84 11.01 17.13 -18.68
C SER A 84 11.02 17.33 -17.17
N PHE A 85 9.86 17.70 -16.61
CA PHE A 85 9.68 17.90 -15.17
C PHE A 85 10.23 16.73 -14.34
N THR A 86 9.97 15.49 -14.76
CA THR A 86 10.44 14.27 -14.09
C THR A 86 11.96 14.16 -14.06
N VAL A 87 12.64 14.56 -15.14
CA VAL A 87 14.12 14.51 -15.22
C VAL A 87 14.73 15.63 -14.39
N ALA A 88 14.21 16.86 -14.45
CA ALA A 88 14.66 17.97 -13.60
C ALA A 88 14.48 17.62 -12.11
N ARG A 89 13.30 17.09 -11.73
CA ARG A 89 13.01 16.63 -10.36
C ARG A 89 13.97 15.55 -9.90
N ARG A 90 14.27 14.55 -10.74
CA ARG A 90 15.23 13.49 -10.43
C ARG A 90 16.62 14.06 -10.18
N ILE A 91 17.10 14.96 -11.04
CA ILE A 91 18.42 15.59 -10.92
C ILE A 91 18.54 16.41 -9.63
N LEU A 92 17.49 17.14 -9.26
CA LEU A 92 17.46 17.94 -8.03
C LEU A 92 17.36 17.07 -6.76
N LEU A 93 16.67 15.93 -6.82
CA LEU A 93 16.65 14.92 -5.75
C LEU A 93 18.03 14.26 -5.57
N GLU A 94 18.66 13.84 -6.67
CA GLU A 94 20.04 13.30 -6.66
C GLU A 94 21.05 14.30 -6.10
N ALA A 95 20.79 15.60 -6.33
CA ALA A 95 21.62 16.69 -5.82
C ALA A 95 21.33 17.10 -4.38
N GLY A 96 20.33 16.48 -3.73
CA GLY A 96 19.90 16.84 -2.37
C GLY A 96 19.27 18.24 -2.26
N GLN A 97 19.03 18.93 -3.38
CA GLN A 97 18.39 20.26 -3.39
C GLN A 97 16.88 20.18 -3.11
N ILE A 98 16.30 18.99 -3.27
CA ILE A 98 14.92 18.70 -2.92
C ILE A 98 14.91 17.41 -2.12
N LEU A 99 14.17 17.40 -1.01
CA LEU A 99 14.06 16.22 -0.16
C LEU A 99 13.08 15.20 -0.73
N VAL A 100 13.37 13.93 -0.48
CA VAL A 100 12.47 12.82 -0.84
C VAL A 100 11.28 12.83 0.11
N GLY A 101 10.15 13.29 -0.40
CA GLY A 101 8.86 13.19 0.27
C GLY A 101 8.35 14.52 0.83
N LYS A 102 7.11 14.49 1.31
CA LYS A 102 6.40 15.65 1.86
C LYS A 102 6.48 15.79 3.41
N PRO A 103 7.41 15.19 4.19
CA PRO A 103 7.30 15.23 5.65
C PRO A 103 7.65 16.60 6.23
N GLU A 104 8.63 17.32 5.67
CA GLU A 104 8.99 18.67 6.14
C GLU A 104 7.99 19.72 5.69
N ALA A 105 7.59 19.67 4.42
CA ALA A 105 6.48 20.45 3.89
C ALA A 105 5.20 20.26 4.74
N ARG A 106 4.84 19.02 5.08
CA ARG A 106 3.70 18.74 5.96
C ARG A 106 3.90 19.27 7.38
N ARG A 107 5.10 19.15 7.95
CA ARG A 107 5.42 19.71 9.28
C ARG A 107 5.25 21.23 9.30
N ARG A 108 5.83 21.93 8.32
CA ARG A 108 5.70 23.40 8.17
C ARG A 108 4.25 23.82 7.93
N PHE A 109 3.52 23.11 7.07
CA PHE A 109 2.09 23.34 6.86
C PHE A 109 1.29 23.20 8.16
N LEU A 110 1.50 22.13 8.93
CA LEU A 110 0.77 21.92 10.18
C LEU A 110 1.12 22.96 11.24
N ALA A 111 2.37 23.46 11.27
CA ALA A 111 2.76 24.57 12.13
C ALA A 111 2.02 25.87 11.76
N LEU A 112 1.99 26.24 10.47
CA LEU A 112 1.26 27.43 10.00
C LEU A 112 -0.24 27.35 10.31
N ILE A 113 -0.84 26.16 10.19
CA ILE A 113 -2.25 25.94 10.55
C ILE A 113 -2.46 26.07 12.07
N ALA A 114 -1.52 25.60 12.90
CA ALA A 114 -1.57 25.79 14.35
C ALA A 114 -1.44 27.29 14.74
N ASP A 115 -0.65 28.05 13.97
CA ASP A 115 -0.50 29.50 14.11
C ASP A 115 -1.70 30.29 13.54
N GLY A 116 -2.74 29.60 13.06
CA GLY A 116 -4.01 30.21 12.63
C GLY A 116 -4.06 30.67 11.17
N TRP A 117 -3.07 30.31 10.36
CA TRP A 117 -3.06 30.68 8.93
C TRP A 117 -4.19 30.00 8.15
N SER A 118 -4.63 30.65 7.07
CA SER A 118 -5.60 30.04 6.16
C SER A 118 -4.95 28.87 5.40
N ILE A 119 -5.76 27.87 5.04
CA ILE A 119 -5.26 26.69 4.31
C ILE A 119 -4.70 27.06 2.94
N GLY A 120 -5.24 28.11 2.31
CA GLY A 120 -4.77 28.59 1.02
C GLY A 120 -3.36 29.17 1.13
N ASP A 121 -3.15 30.04 2.11
CA ASP A 121 -1.88 30.74 2.32
C ASP A 121 -0.80 29.76 2.80
N ALA A 122 -1.14 28.87 3.73
CA ALA A 122 -0.23 27.82 4.19
C ALA A 122 0.10 26.81 3.07
N ALA A 123 -0.82 26.55 2.14
CA ALA A 123 -0.56 25.68 0.99
C ALA A 123 0.34 26.35 -0.05
N ALA A 124 0.15 27.65 -0.30
CA ALA A 124 0.96 28.45 -1.20
C ALA A 124 2.40 28.57 -0.67
N GLU A 125 2.55 28.88 0.62
CA GLU A 125 3.83 28.98 1.33
C GLU A 125 4.65 27.68 1.28
N VAL A 126 3.98 26.53 1.34
CA VAL A 126 4.61 25.21 1.31
C VAL A 126 4.73 24.63 -0.11
N GLY A 127 4.23 25.34 -1.13
CA GLY A 127 4.31 24.92 -2.53
C GLY A 127 3.47 23.68 -2.84
N VAL A 128 2.33 23.48 -2.16
CA VAL A 128 1.43 22.34 -2.38
C VAL A 128 0.04 22.76 -2.87
N ASN A 129 -0.59 21.88 -3.64
CA ASN A 129 -1.96 22.09 -4.09
C ASN A 129 -2.90 22.17 -2.88
N VAL A 130 -3.83 23.13 -2.88
CA VAL A 130 -4.82 23.36 -1.79
C VAL A 130 -5.61 22.09 -1.42
N ARG A 131 -5.89 21.20 -2.38
CA ARG A 131 -6.53 19.90 -2.11
C ARG A 131 -5.63 18.98 -1.27
N THR A 132 -4.33 18.99 -1.54
CA THR A 132 -3.35 18.22 -0.76
C THR A 132 -3.23 18.79 0.66
N ALA A 133 -3.25 20.11 0.79
CA ALA A 133 -3.25 20.79 2.09
C ALA A 133 -4.51 20.45 2.92
N ARG A 134 -5.69 20.41 2.30
CA ARG A 134 -6.91 19.90 2.95
C ARG A 134 -6.78 18.44 3.38
N ASP A 135 -6.28 17.57 2.50
CA ASP A 135 -6.03 16.16 2.84
C ASP A 135 -5.07 16.07 4.06
N TRP A 136 -4.03 16.91 4.15
CA TRP A 136 -3.11 16.93 5.31
C TRP A 136 -3.76 17.39 6.61
N ARG A 137 -4.55 18.47 6.56
CA ARG A 137 -5.32 18.99 7.71
C ARG A 137 -6.29 17.95 8.24
N ASP A 138 -7.00 17.28 7.33
CA ASP A 138 -8.04 16.29 7.68
C ASP A 138 -7.43 14.92 8.07
N GLY A 139 -6.11 14.80 8.10
CA GLY A 139 -5.39 13.56 8.41
C GLY A 139 -5.51 12.48 7.33
N ILE A 140 -5.94 12.87 6.13
CA ILE A 140 -6.14 11.97 4.99
C ILE A 140 -4.78 11.67 4.35
N ARG A 141 -4.42 10.38 4.29
CA ARG A 141 -3.22 9.90 3.60
C ARG A 141 -3.60 9.13 2.33
N ARG A 142 -2.82 9.27 1.26
CA ARG A 142 -3.00 8.45 0.06
C ARG A 142 -2.38 7.07 0.24
N ALA A 143 -3.05 6.04 -0.24
CA ALA A 143 -2.54 4.67 -0.32
C ALA A 143 -2.91 4.08 -1.68
N GLY A 144 -1.92 3.87 -2.54
CA GLY A 144 -2.15 3.44 -3.93
C GLY A 144 -3.11 4.39 -4.66
N PRO A 145 -4.12 3.86 -5.39
CA PRO A 145 -5.14 4.69 -6.03
C PRO A 145 -6.18 5.25 -5.05
N GLY A 146 -6.13 4.94 -3.75
CA GLY A 146 -7.15 5.31 -2.76
C GLY A 146 -6.73 6.38 -1.75
N ARG A 147 -7.66 6.72 -0.85
CA ARG A 147 -7.48 7.62 0.29
C ARG A 147 -7.85 6.94 1.60
N ILE A 148 -7.03 7.11 2.62
CA ILE A 148 -7.29 6.67 4.00
C ILE A 148 -7.57 7.92 4.81
N HIS A 149 -8.77 8.04 5.31
CA HIS A 149 -9.23 9.11 6.18
C HIS A 149 -8.72 8.91 7.62
N SER A 150 -8.73 9.98 8.42
CA SER A 150 -8.34 9.95 9.83
C SER A 150 -9.26 9.09 10.70
N ASP A 151 -10.51 8.91 10.29
CA ASP A 151 -11.50 8.01 10.91
C ASP A 151 -11.29 6.52 10.59
N GLY A 152 -10.23 6.18 9.82
CA GLY A 152 -9.93 4.82 9.36
C GLY A 152 -10.62 4.42 8.06
N THR A 153 -11.49 5.27 7.50
CA THR A 153 -12.17 5.00 6.23
C THR A 153 -11.18 4.99 5.07
N VAL A 154 -11.06 3.85 4.40
CA VAL A 154 -10.31 3.66 3.17
C VAL A 154 -11.28 3.72 1.99
N VAL A 155 -11.04 4.64 1.06
CA VAL A 155 -11.76 4.80 -0.20
C VAL A 155 -10.86 4.30 -1.33
N ASP A 156 -11.24 3.20 -1.97
CA ASP A 156 -10.59 2.67 -3.16
C ASP A 156 -11.38 3.11 -4.41
N TYR A 157 -10.80 3.99 -5.22
CA TYR A 157 -11.47 4.49 -6.43
C TYR A 157 -11.51 3.47 -7.57
N VAL A 158 -10.62 2.48 -7.58
CA VAL A 158 -10.56 1.45 -8.64
C VAL A 158 -11.63 0.39 -8.40
N ARG A 159 -11.82 0.01 -7.13
CA ARG A 159 -12.83 -0.99 -6.74
C ARG A 159 -14.18 -0.38 -6.38
N GLY A 160 -14.27 0.95 -6.28
CA GLY A 160 -15.49 1.67 -5.92
C GLY A 160 -15.93 1.44 -4.46
N THR A 161 -15.03 0.94 -3.61
CA THR A 161 -15.36 0.43 -2.29
C THR A 161 -14.88 1.36 -1.17
N ARG A 162 -15.67 1.43 -0.10
CA ARG A 162 -15.38 2.18 1.13
C ARG A 162 -15.38 1.22 2.30
N TYR A 163 -14.24 1.05 2.96
CA TYR A 163 -14.10 0.16 4.12
C TYR A 163 -13.49 0.93 5.30
N LYS A 164 -13.92 0.68 6.53
CA LYS A 164 -13.52 1.46 7.71
C LYS A 164 -12.22 1.04 8.41
N SER A 165 -11.41 0.19 7.78
CA SER A 165 -10.26 -0.40 8.48
C SER A 165 -8.95 -0.15 7.75
N ALA A 166 -8.01 0.47 8.48
CA ALA A 166 -6.60 0.43 8.11
C ALA A 166 -6.14 -1.04 8.11
N VAL A 167 -5.67 -1.54 6.97
CA VAL A 167 -4.86 -2.76 6.94
C VAL A 167 -3.55 -2.42 7.63
N THR A 168 -3.50 -2.58 8.95
CA THR A 168 -2.24 -2.75 9.65
C THR A 168 -1.58 -3.95 8.98
N LYS A 169 -0.32 -3.79 8.57
CA LYS A 169 0.49 -4.88 8.03
C LYS A 169 0.23 -6.12 8.88
N ILE A 170 -0.09 -7.22 8.20
CA ILE A 170 -0.14 -8.53 8.81
C ILE A 170 1.29 -8.77 9.29
N ASP A 171 1.54 -8.59 10.58
CA ASP A 171 2.69 -9.22 11.20
C ASP A 171 2.53 -10.70 10.90
N SER A 172 3.52 -11.28 10.24
CA SER A 172 3.56 -12.66 9.76
C SER A 172 3.62 -13.69 10.89
N ASP A 173 3.14 -13.34 12.08
CA ASP A 173 2.84 -14.28 13.15
C ASP A 173 1.35 -14.64 13.00
N GLY A 174 1.10 -15.72 12.25
CA GLY A 174 -0.25 -16.17 11.92
C GLY A 174 -1.11 -16.30 13.18
N PRO A 175 -2.41 -15.96 13.14
CA PRO A 175 -3.25 -16.07 14.31
C PRO A 175 -3.23 -17.51 14.79
N ALA A 176 -2.83 -17.70 16.06
CA ALA A 176 -2.84 -18.97 16.77
C ALA A 176 -4.05 -19.80 16.35
N SER A 177 -3.78 -21.04 15.92
CA SER A 177 -4.79 -21.97 15.42
C SER A 177 -6.01 -21.89 16.32
N THR A 178 -7.08 -21.29 15.79
CA THR A 178 -8.31 -21.22 16.57
C THR A 178 -8.78 -22.67 16.64
N GLY A 179 -8.71 -23.27 17.84
CA GLY A 179 -8.94 -24.69 18.04
C GLY A 179 -10.25 -25.16 17.39
N ASP A 180 -10.35 -26.46 17.12
CA ASP A 180 -11.39 -27.09 16.27
C ASP A 180 -12.84 -26.67 16.60
N ARG A 181 -13.10 -26.20 17.82
CA ARG A 181 -14.39 -25.62 18.21
C ARG A 181 -14.84 -24.41 17.36
N TYR A 182 -13.94 -23.59 16.84
CA TYR A 182 -14.31 -22.31 16.20
C TYR A 182 -13.96 -22.27 14.71
N LEU A 183 -14.61 -21.36 13.98
CA LEU A 183 -14.22 -21.05 12.61
C LEU A 183 -12.93 -20.22 12.63
N SER A 184 -11.92 -20.70 11.90
CA SER A 184 -10.69 -19.95 11.59
C SER A 184 -10.96 -18.93 10.48
N LEU A 185 -10.00 -18.03 10.24
CA LEU A 185 -10.06 -17.15 9.07
C LEU A 185 -10.10 -17.95 7.77
N GLN A 186 -9.31 -19.02 7.66
CA GLN A 186 -9.30 -19.88 6.48
C GLN A 186 -10.68 -20.49 6.23
N ASN A 187 -11.33 -21.03 7.25
CA ASN A 187 -12.68 -21.58 7.12
C ASN A 187 -13.67 -20.53 6.62
N ARG A 188 -13.52 -19.27 7.06
CA ARG A 188 -14.38 -18.16 6.59
C ARG A 188 -14.11 -17.80 5.13
N LEU A 189 -12.87 -17.82 4.69
CA LEU A 189 -12.51 -17.61 3.28
C LEU A 189 -13.09 -18.75 2.42
N ASP A 190 -12.95 -20.00 2.85
CA ASP A 190 -13.51 -21.15 2.15
C ASP A 190 -15.05 -21.07 2.07
N ILE A 191 -15.72 -20.53 3.08
CA ILE A 191 -17.17 -20.26 3.01
C ILE A 191 -17.47 -19.21 1.94
N ALA A 192 -16.72 -18.11 1.90
CA ALA A 192 -16.92 -17.05 0.91
C ALA A 192 -16.72 -17.57 -0.52
N ASP A 193 -15.64 -18.32 -0.77
CA ASP A 193 -15.36 -18.90 -2.09
C ASP A 193 -16.44 -19.91 -2.50
N GLY A 194 -16.91 -20.72 -1.55
CA GLY A 194 -18.03 -21.64 -1.77
C GLY A 194 -19.32 -20.92 -2.16
N LEU A 195 -19.64 -19.81 -1.52
CA LEU A 195 -20.83 -19.01 -1.85
C LEU A 195 -20.71 -18.33 -3.22
N VAL A 196 -19.53 -17.78 -3.55
CA VAL A 196 -19.27 -17.16 -4.86
C VAL A 196 -19.38 -18.18 -6.00
N THR A 197 -18.96 -19.42 -5.75
CA THR A 197 -19.05 -20.52 -6.72
C THR A 197 -20.41 -21.22 -6.73
N GLY A 198 -21.40 -20.72 -5.98
CA GLY A 198 -22.77 -21.27 -5.96
C GLY A 198 -22.90 -22.63 -5.24
N GLN A 199 -21.93 -23.01 -4.40
CA GLN A 199 -21.97 -24.27 -3.65
C GLN A 199 -23.01 -24.20 -2.54
N SER A 200 -23.66 -25.34 -2.26
CA SER A 200 -24.60 -25.43 -1.15
C SER A 200 -23.88 -25.37 0.20
N LEU A 201 -24.56 -24.83 1.22
CA LEU A 201 -24.02 -24.75 2.59
C LEU A 201 -23.60 -26.12 3.15
N THR A 202 -24.25 -27.20 2.72
CA THR A 202 -23.92 -28.57 3.12
C THR A 202 -22.55 -28.99 2.57
N VAL A 203 -22.27 -28.70 1.29
CA VAL A 203 -20.99 -29.01 0.64
C VAL A 203 -19.86 -28.20 1.27
N ILE A 204 -20.10 -26.91 1.49
CA ILE A 204 -19.13 -26.01 2.13
C ILE A 204 -18.79 -26.52 3.53
N ALA A 205 -19.80 -26.87 4.33
CA ALA A 205 -19.64 -27.35 5.69
C ALA A 205 -18.84 -28.68 5.75
N ALA A 206 -19.14 -29.61 4.85
CA ALA A 206 -18.39 -30.87 4.74
C ALA A 206 -16.92 -30.62 4.39
N ARG A 207 -16.63 -29.70 3.45
CA ARG A 207 -15.25 -29.37 3.04
C ARG A 207 -14.41 -28.81 4.18
N ILE A 208 -14.97 -27.91 4.99
CA ILE A 208 -14.24 -27.27 6.10
C ILE A 208 -14.29 -28.10 7.41
N GLY A 209 -14.91 -29.29 7.38
CA GLY A 209 -15.06 -30.14 8.56
C GLY A 209 -15.91 -29.52 9.67
N LYS A 210 -16.98 -28.78 9.32
CA LYS A 210 -17.89 -28.14 10.28
C LYS A 210 -19.34 -28.54 10.04
N HIS A 211 -20.17 -28.32 11.05
CA HIS A 211 -21.59 -28.60 10.93
C HIS A 211 -22.30 -27.55 10.06
N LYS A 212 -23.28 -27.97 9.23
CA LYS A 212 -24.08 -27.08 8.35
C LYS A 212 -24.71 -25.93 9.14
N SER A 213 -25.18 -26.19 10.36
CA SER A 213 -25.79 -25.16 11.21
C SER A 213 -24.80 -24.07 11.61
N THR A 214 -23.51 -24.40 11.79
CA THR A 214 -22.45 -23.44 12.09
C THR A 214 -22.23 -22.51 10.91
N VAL A 215 -22.09 -23.07 9.71
CA VAL A 215 -21.90 -22.29 8.48
C VAL A 215 -23.12 -21.42 8.19
N SER A 216 -24.33 -21.95 8.34
CA SER A 216 -25.57 -21.19 8.14
C SER A 216 -25.69 -20.00 9.11
N ARG A 217 -25.39 -20.20 10.40
CA ARG A 217 -25.41 -19.12 11.40
C ARG A 217 -24.34 -18.06 11.10
N GLU A 218 -23.13 -18.48 10.74
CA GLU A 218 -22.03 -17.58 10.36
C GLU A 218 -22.43 -16.70 9.17
N VAL A 219 -22.91 -17.32 8.08
CA VAL A 219 -23.31 -16.60 6.87
C VAL A 219 -24.44 -15.63 7.17
N ARG A 220 -25.49 -16.07 7.87
CA ARG A 220 -26.64 -15.22 8.22
C ARG A 220 -26.24 -14.04 9.09
N ALA A 221 -25.30 -14.21 10.01
CA ALA A 221 -24.88 -13.15 10.93
C ALA A 221 -23.99 -12.08 10.26
N HIS A 222 -23.21 -12.47 9.23
CA HIS A 222 -22.21 -11.60 8.61
C HIS A 222 -22.45 -11.38 7.10
N GLN A 223 -23.71 -11.42 6.69
CA GLN A 223 -24.15 -11.09 5.33
C GLN A 223 -24.65 -9.64 5.27
N VAL A 224 -24.17 -8.88 4.30
CA VAL A 224 -24.59 -7.51 4.02
C VAL A 224 -24.98 -7.43 2.56
N ASN A 225 -26.23 -7.04 2.27
CA ASN A 225 -26.78 -6.94 0.91
C ASN A 225 -26.58 -8.19 0.05
N GLY A 226 -26.73 -9.37 0.66
CA GLY A 226 -26.52 -10.65 -0.05
C GLY A 226 -25.06 -11.13 -0.09
N CYS A 227 -24.08 -10.28 0.22
CA CYS A 227 -22.66 -10.65 0.21
C CYS A 227 -22.17 -11.02 1.62
N TYR A 228 -21.49 -12.16 1.73
CA TYR A 228 -20.85 -12.60 2.96
C TYR A 228 -19.46 -11.97 3.11
N LEU A 229 -19.14 -11.42 4.29
CA LEU A 229 -17.91 -10.65 4.53
C LEU A 229 -16.97 -11.38 5.51
N PRO A 230 -16.04 -12.23 5.01
CA PRO A 230 -15.25 -13.14 5.86
C PRO A 230 -14.27 -12.42 6.80
N TYR A 231 -13.66 -11.33 6.36
CA TYR A 231 -12.73 -10.56 7.18
C TYR A 231 -13.42 -9.83 8.33
N GLN A 232 -14.61 -9.28 8.06
CA GLN A 232 -15.42 -8.62 9.09
C GLN A 232 -15.89 -9.65 10.13
N ALA A 233 -16.41 -10.78 9.68
CA ALA A 233 -16.81 -11.89 10.56
C ALA A 233 -15.65 -12.35 11.47
N ASN A 234 -14.43 -12.43 10.93
CA ASN A 234 -13.26 -12.79 11.72
C ASN A 234 -12.90 -11.73 12.78
N GLN A 235 -13.01 -10.44 12.43
CA GLN A 235 -12.76 -9.34 13.36
C GLN A 235 -13.81 -9.32 14.47
N ASP A 236 -15.09 -9.43 14.14
CA ASP A 236 -16.19 -9.48 15.09
C ASP A 236 -16.03 -10.65 16.06
N ALA A 237 -15.69 -11.85 15.54
CA ALA A 237 -15.42 -13.03 16.34
C ALA A 237 -14.17 -12.88 17.24
N SER A 238 -13.19 -12.11 16.81
CA SER A 238 -11.98 -11.82 17.59
C SER A 238 -12.28 -10.81 18.71
N ALA A 239 -13.01 -9.74 18.39
CA ALA A 239 -13.46 -8.74 19.36
C ALA A 239 -14.39 -9.35 20.42
N ALA A 240 -15.35 -10.18 20.02
CA ALA A 240 -16.24 -10.88 20.95
C ALA A 240 -15.48 -11.85 21.88
N ARG A 241 -14.38 -12.46 21.40
CA ARG A 241 -13.52 -13.34 22.19
C ARG A 241 -12.70 -12.59 23.23
N GLN A 242 -12.31 -11.35 22.98
CA GLN A 242 -11.46 -10.58 23.88
C GLN A 242 -12.07 -10.39 25.27
N ARG A 243 -13.41 -10.40 25.40
CA ARG A 243 -14.18 -10.25 26.67
C ARG A 243 -13.42 -9.42 27.72
N PRO A 244 -13.04 -8.16 27.41
CA PRO A 244 -12.17 -7.41 28.29
C PRO A 244 -12.91 -7.13 29.60
N LYS A 245 -12.39 -7.67 30.71
CA LYS A 245 -12.86 -7.30 32.05
C LYS A 245 -12.32 -5.90 32.33
N HIS A 246 -13.17 -5.00 32.83
CA HIS A 246 -12.70 -3.71 33.32
C HIS A 246 -11.58 -3.94 34.35
N ALA A 247 -10.38 -3.43 34.07
CA ALA A 247 -9.26 -3.55 35.00
C ALA A 247 -9.66 -2.90 36.33
N LYS A 248 -9.44 -3.62 37.44
CA LYS A 248 -9.89 -3.18 38.78
C LYS A 248 -9.38 -1.78 39.13
N LEU A 249 -8.17 -1.43 38.70
CA LEU A 249 -7.55 -0.12 38.93
C LEU A 249 -8.15 1.02 38.08
N VAL A 250 -8.75 0.69 36.93
CA VAL A 250 -9.46 1.68 36.10
C VAL A 250 -10.85 1.95 36.68
N ALA A 251 -11.52 0.91 37.18
CA ALA A 251 -12.85 1.03 37.79
C ALA A 251 -12.81 1.63 39.20
N ASN A 252 -11.80 1.29 40.02
CA ASN A 252 -11.70 1.73 41.42
C ASN A 252 -10.55 2.74 41.58
N ARG A 253 -10.90 4.03 41.63
CA ARG A 253 -9.94 5.14 41.79
C ARG A 253 -9.22 5.10 43.14
N ALA A 254 -9.88 4.67 44.20
CA ALA A 254 -9.27 4.56 45.53
C ALA A 254 -8.19 3.47 45.56
N LEU A 255 -8.51 2.30 44.99
CA LEU A 255 -7.53 1.22 44.83
C LEU A 255 -6.34 1.64 43.97
N ARG A 256 -6.58 2.40 42.90
CA ARG A 256 -5.51 2.94 42.06
C ARG A 256 -4.60 3.89 42.83
N ALA A 257 -5.16 4.79 43.64
CA ALA A 257 -4.39 5.72 44.46
C ALA A 257 -3.50 4.97 45.47
N ALA A 258 -4.05 3.99 46.19
CA ALA A 258 -3.31 3.17 47.14
C ALA A 258 -2.15 2.39 46.47
N VAL A 259 -2.38 1.84 45.27
CA VAL A 259 -1.34 1.15 44.50
C VAL A 259 -0.24 2.12 44.04
N ILE A 260 -0.61 3.31 43.56
CA ILE A 260 0.36 4.35 43.14
C ILE A 260 1.21 4.81 44.33
N GLU A 261 0.59 5.04 45.48
CA GLU A 261 1.28 5.42 46.70
C GLU A 261 2.24 4.31 47.16
N GLY A 262 1.80 3.06 47.19
CA GLY A 262 2.64 1.92 47.53
C GLY A 262 3.86 1.78 46.61
N LEU A 263 3.66 1.95 45.30
CA LEU A 263 4.74 1.93 44.32
C LEU A 263 5.69 3.13 44.47
N SER A 264 5.18 4.32 44.81
CA SER A 264 6.01 5.50 45.07
C SER A 264 6.92 5.33 46.29
N CYS A 265 6.48 4.51 47.25
CA CYS A 265 7.24 4.10 48.42
C CYS A 265 8.13 2.86 48.17
N GLN A 266 8.34 2.46 46.91
CA GLN A 266 9.14 1.29 46.50
C GLN A 266 8.70 -0.04 47.14
N ARG A 267 7.42 -0.19 47.48
CA ARG A 267 6.87 -1.43 48.04
C ARG A 267 6.70 -2.49 46.96
N SER A 268 6.88 -3.76 47.33
CA SER A 268 6.63 -4.89 46.43
C SER A 268 5.12 -5.07 46.18
N PRO A 269 4.70 -5.67 45.05
CA PRO A 269 3.28 -5.92 44.77
C PRO A 269 2.56 -6.71 45.87
N GLU A 270 3.26 -7.63 46.53
CA GLU A 270 2.74 -8.44 47.62
C GLU A 270 2.44 -7.59 48.87
N GLN A 271 3.32 -6.63 49.18
CA GLN A 271 3.15 -5.65 50.26
C GLN A 271 2.05 -4.62 49.98
N ILE A 272 1.73 -4.35 48.71
CA ILE A 272 0.64 -3.44 48.32
C ILE A 272 -0.73 -4.15 48.37
N SER A 273 -0.73 -5.48 48.31
CA SER A 273 -1.94 -6.29 48.29
C SER A 273 -2.49 -6.67 49.67
N HIS A 274 -1.67 -6.52 50.72
CA HIS A 274 -2.00 -6.76 52.13
C HIS A 274 -2.49 -5.50 52.83
#